data_AF-A0A952MF50-F1
#
_entry.id   AF-A0A952MF50-F1
#
_cell.length_a   1.000
_cell.length_b   1.000
_cell.length_c   1.000
_cell.angle_alpha   90.00
_cell.angle_beta   90.00
_cell.angle_gamma   90.00
#
_symmetry.space_group_name_H-M   'P 1'
#
loop_
_entity.id
_entity.type
_entity.pdbx_description
1 polymer ?
#
loop_
_entity_poly.entity_id
_entity_poly.type
_entity_poly.pdbx_seq_one_letter_code
_entity_poly.pdbx_strand_id
1 'polypeptide(L)' 'MNEAIQADAATVGSNKVKKRIIIAGGGTGGHIFPAIAIANAILKQQPQTEILFIGAKGKMEMEKIPQAGFKIIGLDIA' A
#
# COMPACT_ATOMS: atom_id res chain seq x y z
N MET A 1 -7.12 35.60 24.70
CA MET A 1 -7.70 36.41 23.60
C MET A 1 -6.65 36.40 22.49
N ASN A 2 -6.69 35.38 21.62
CA ASN A 2 -7.21 35.43 20.24
C ASN A 2 -6.30 36.30 19.34
N GLU A 3 -5.94 35.98 18.11
CA GLU A 3 -6.25 34.90 17.15
C GLU A 3 -5.34 35.09 15.90
N ALA A 4 -5.26 34.05 15.05
CA ALA A 4 -4.99 34.06 13.60
C ALA A 4 -3.60 34.52 13.07
N ILE A 5 -2.74 33.60 12.59
CA ILE A 5 -2.57 33.07 11.20
C ILE A 5 -1.76 33.99 10.26
N GLN A 6 -0.61 33.48 9.79
CA GLN A 6 -0.18 33.45 8.37
C GLN A 6 1.12 32.58 8.31
N ALA A 7 1.06 31.27 8.10
CA ALA A 7 1.23 30.59 6.80
C ALA A 7 2.06 31.38 5.76
N ASP A 8 3.34 31.02 5.58
CA ASP A 8 3.82 30.41 4.32
C ASP A 8 5.27 29.87 4.42
N ALA A 9 5.60 28.90 3.54
CA ALA A 9 6.93 28.35 3.21
C ALA A 9 7.53 27.18 4.03
N ALA A 10 6.73 26.22 4.52
CA ALA A 10 7.23 24.90 4.95
C ALA A 10 6.41 23.70 4.41
N THR A 11 5.63 23.89 3.36
CA THR A 11 4.69 22.86 2.85
C THR A 11 5.30 21.99 1.74
N VAL A 12 6.38 21.28 2.07
CA VAL A 12 6.63 19.95 1.48
C VAL A 12 6.81 19.01 2.66
N GLY A 13 5.70 18.79 3.37
CA GLY A 13 5.64 17.89 4.51
C GLY A 13 6.15 16.53 4.11
N SER A 14 7.26 16.11 4.72
CA SER A 14 7.70 14.72 4.67
C SER A 14 6.54 13.89 5.21
N ASN A 15 5.74 13.28 4.34
CA ASN A 15 4.77 12.28 4.76
C ASN A 15 5.59 11.10 5.26
N LYS A 16 5.95 11.13 6.54
CA LYS A 16 6.98 10.27 7.12
C LYS A 16 6.38 8.89 7.27
N VAL A 17 6.47 8.10 6.19
CA VAL A 17 6.09 6.69 6.16
C VAL A 17 6.79 6.01 7.33
N LYS A 18 6.02 5.57 8.32
CA LYS A 18 6.59 4.96 9.54
C LYS A 18 7.19 3.59 9.24
N LYS A 19 6.59 2.85 8.30
CA LYS A 19 7.02 1.51 7.89
C LYS A 19 6.70 1.30 6.41
N ARG A 20 7.60 0.59 5.71
CA ARG A 20 7.40 0.13 4.34
C ARG A 20 7.36 -1.38 4.35
N ILE A 21 6.30 -1.96 3.79
CA ILE A 21 6.08 -3.40 3.78
C ILE A 21 5.89 -3.84 2.34
N ILE A 22 6.60 -4.91 2.00
CA ILE A 22 6.44 -5.60 0.72
C ILE A 22 5.75 -6.93 1.01
N ILE A 23 4.69 -7.21 0.25
CA ILE A 23 3.98 -8.48 0.30
C ILE A 23 4.20 -9.18 -1.03
N ALA A 24 5.02 -10.24 -1.00
CA ALA A 24 5.21 -11.13 -2.12
C ALA A 24 4.30 -12.35 -1.97
N GLY A 25 3.43 -12.59 -2.93
CA GLY A 25 2.47 -13.69 -2.91
C GLY A 25 1.41 -13.53 -4.00
N GLY A 26 0.93 -14.63 -4.56
CA GLY A 26 0.05 -14.61 -5.73
C GLY A 26 -0.26 -16.01 -6.25
N GLY A 27 -0.68 -16.10 -7.51
CA GLY A 27 -0.97 -17.37 -8.19
C GLY A 27 -2.45 -17.72 -8.23
N THR A 28 -3.15 -17.73 -7.09
CA THR A 28 -4.61 -17.99 -7.01
C THR A 28 -5.29 -17.11 -5.97
N GLY A 29 -6.63 -17.01 -6.03
CA GLY A 29 -7.43 -16.25 -5.06
C GLY A 29 -7.16 -16.64 -3.60
N GLY A 30 -6.88 -17.93 -3.33
CA GLY A 30 -6.59 -18.43 -1.99
C GLY A 30 -5.36 -17.81 -1.31
N HIS A 31 -4.44 -17.20 -2.06
CA HIS A 31 -3.30 -16.46 -1.51
C HIS A 31 -3.51 -14.94 -1.60
N ILE A 32 -4.16 -14.47 -2.67
CA ILE A 32 -4.40 -13.05 -2.92
C ILE A 32 -5.30 -12.42 -1.86
N PHE A 33 -6.45 -13.04 -1.56
CA PHE A 33 -7.41 -12.45 -0.62
C PHE A 33 -6.89 -12.41 0.82
N PRO A 34 -6.23 -13.46 1.35
CA PRO A 34 -5.58 -13.36 2.66
C PRO A 34 -4.48 -12.30 2.72
N ALA A 35 -3.69 -12.15 1.66
CA ALA A 35 -2.64 -11.13 1.59
C ALA A 35 -3.23 -9.70 1.64
N ILE A 36 -4.34 -9.46 0.93
CA ILE A 36 -5.11 -8.22 1.00
C ILE A 36 -5.69 -8.00 2.41
N ALA A 37 -6.23 -9.04 3.04
CA ALA A 37 -6.78 -8.94 4.39
C ALA A 37 -5.72 -8.54 5.43
N ILE A 38 -4.51 -9.12 5.32
CA ILE A 38 -3.37 -8.78 6.17
C ILE A 38 -2.94 -7.32 5.93
N ALA A 39 -2.84 -6.90 4.66
CA ALA A 39 -2.49 -5.52 4.32
C ALA A 39 -3.47 -4.51 4.93
N ASN A 40 -4.77 -4.78 4.83
CA ASN A 40 -5.81 -3.96 5.45
C ASN A 40 -5.70 -3.94 6.98
N ALA A 41 -5.45 -5.09 7.61
CA ALA A 41 -5.26 -5.16 9.06
C ALA A 41 -4.05 -4.33 9.53
N ILE A 42 -2.97 -4.34 8.77
CA ILE A 42 -1.79 -3.51 9.04
C ILE A 42 -2.12 -2.03 8.93
N LEU A 43 -2.78 -1.59 7.85
CA LEU A 43 -3.17 -0.19 7.68
C LEU A 43 -4.12 0.28 8.78
N LYS A 44 -5.02 -0.60 9.25
CA LYS A 44 -5.92 -0.29 10.37
C LYS A 44 -5.17 -0.03 11.67
N GLN A 45 -4.11 -0.79 11.95
CA GLN A 45 -3.27 -0.60 13.14
C GLN A 45 -2.25 0.53 12.98
N GLN A 46 -1.73 0.72 11.77
CA GLN A 46 -0.66 1.66 11.45
C GLN A 46 -0.95 2.37 10.12
N PRO A 47 -1.79 3.42 10.13
CA PRO A 47 -2.24 4.10 8.91
C PRO A 47 -1.13 4.78 8.09
N GLN A 48 0.02 5.06 8.71
CA GLN A 48 1.18 5.67 8.06
C GLN A 48 2.13 4.64 7.40
N THR A 49 1.65 3.41 7.20
CA THR A 49 2.41 2.34 6.56
C THR A 49 2.22 2.39 5.05
N GLU A 50 3.30 2.25 4.29
CA GLU A 50 3.21 2.04 2.85
C GLU A 50 3.29 0.54 2.55
N ILE A 51 2.37 0.06 1.72
CA ILE A 51 2.27 -1.34 1.32
C ILE A 51 2.46 -1.44 -0.20
N LEU A 52 3.35 -2.33 -0.60
CA LEU A 52 3.61 -2.69 -1.98
C LEU A 52 3.46 -4.20 -2.16
N PHE A 53 2.67 -4.61 -3.14
CA PHE A 53 2.58 -6.01 -3.53
C PHE A 53 3.53 -6.32 -4.67
N ILE A 54 4.02 -7.56 -4.71
CA ILE A 54 4.82 -8.10 -5.79
C ILE A 54 4.23 -9.43 -6.21
N GLY A 55 4.02 -9.62 -7.52
CA GLY A 55 3.44 -10.84 -8.08
C GLY A 55 3.87 -11.10 -9.52
N ALA A 56 3.32 -12.14 -10.13
CA ALA A 56 3.61 -12.49 -11.52
C ALA A 56 2.83 -11.60 -12.49
N LYS A 57 3.48 -11.11 -13.55
CA LYS A 57 2.76 -10.40 -14.61
C LYS A 57 1.72 -11.30 -15.27
N GLY A 58 0.59 -10.71 -15.66
CA GLY A 58 -0.48 -11.38 -16.39
C GLY A 58 -1.30 -12.40 -15.57
N LYS A 59 -1.17 -12.41 -14.25
CA LYS A 59 -1.96 -13.27 -13.35
C LYS A 59 -3.03 -12.47 -12.59
N MET A 60 -3.92 -13.19 -11.90
CA MET A 60 -5.09 -12.65 -11.19
C MET A 60 -4.72 -11.54 -10.19
N GLU A 61 -3.55 -11.63 -9.54
CA GLU A 61 -3.07 -10.61 -8.61
C GLU A 61 -2.99 -9.20 -9.23
N MET A 62 -2.67 -9.09 -10.52
CA MET A 62 -2.54 -7.82 -11.24
C MET A 62 -3.87 -7.08 -11.38
N GLU A 63 -5.00 -7.79 -11.23
CA GLU A 63 -6.34 -7.21 -11.29
C GLU A 63 -6.90 -6.99 -9.87
N LYS A 64 -6.80 -8.02 -9.00
CA LYS A 64 -7.46 -8.00 -7.69
C LYS A 64 -6.79 -7.09 -6.68
N ILE A 65 -5.46 -6.96 -6.72
CA ILE A 65 -4.73 -6.13 -5.76
C ILE A 65 -4.96 -4.63 -6.02
N PRO A 66 -4.92 -4.14 -7.27
CA PRO A 66 -5.32 -2.76 -7.56
C PRO A 66 -6.79 -2.48 -7.22
N GLN A 67 -7.70 -3.43 -7.46
CA GLN A 67 -9.12 -3.29 -7.07
C GLN A 67 -9.29 -3.13 -5.55
N ALA A 68 -8.40 -3.73 -4.75
CA ALA A 68 -8.38 -3.57 -3.30
C ALA A 68 -7.69 -2.27 -2.81
N GLY A 69 -7.22 -1.43 -3.73
CA GLY A 69 -6.61 -0.13 -3.41
C GLY A 69 -5.11 -0.17 -3.12
N PHE A 70 -4.42 -1.26 -3.47
CA PHE A 70 -3.00 -1.42 -3.21
C PHE A 70 -2.14 -1.30 -4.47
N LYS A 71 -0.91 -0.81 -4.31
CA LYS A 71 0.10 -0.81 -5.38
C LYS A 71 0.62 -2.23 -5.60
N ILE A 72 0.81 -2.63 -6.85
CA ILE A 72 1.44 -3.89 -7.23
C ILE A 72 2.50 -3.66 -8.30
N ILE A 73 3.62 -4.40 -8.20
CA ILE A 73 4.61 -4.54 -9.25
C ILE A 73 4.60 -5.99 -9.73
N GLY A 74 4.38 -6.17 -11.04
CA GLY A 74 4.48 -7.46 -11.68
C GLY A 74 5.91 -7.75 -12.12
N LEU A 75 6.40 -8.94 -11.79
CA LEU A 75 7.68 -9.47 -12.27
C LEU A 75 7.46 -10.42 -13.46
N ASP A 76 8.39 -10.39 -14.41
CA ASP A 76 8.48 -11.38 -15.47
C ASP A 76 9.18 -12.62 -14.91
N ILE A 77 8.37 -13.60 -14.52
CA ILE A 77 8.83 -14.89 -13.98
C ILE A 77 8.41 -15.96 -14.96
N ALA A 78 9.41 -16.58 -15.59
CA ALA A 78 9.31 -17.56 -16.67
C ALA A 78 8.79 -18.93 -16.18
#